data_AF-A0A8T4BB40-F1
#
_entry.id   AF-A0A8T4BB40-F1
#
_cell.length_a   1.000
_cell.length_b   1.000
_cell.length_c   1.000
_cell.angle_alpha   90.00
_cell.angle_beta   90.00
_cell.angle_gamma   90.00
#
_symmetry.space_group_name_H-M   'P 1'
#
loop_
_entity.id
_entity.type
_entity.pdbx_description
1 polymer ?
#
loop_
_entity_poly.entity_id
_entity_poly.type
_entity_poly.pdbx_seq_one_letter_code
_entity_poly.pdbx_strand_id
1 'polypeptide(L)'
;LLTPIVFLWLSDQWMVGSGVTNSILDALPLDFQTYLLDQHLGPFTALAGIFVATHMTMNILVMQRDENKEPAYHELLAFLWLGLALLSALPDGYWLPTIFSFVTMSYLWYNNNSTYLPYMLGVLFISLFIGFNYSETFSTTSEIDAWSWSGLITGFTGSMFNLLHVYGQLFRTEPDDDDERKIQQSTSTLSLQIGVLGYLVGYEVFFGIGPVIGLAILAYSAYKGGQASNLLILPALVTFASINVMIQSDIGTVDERTTLAGAILAIHGIMFTLLSNKDDLIYDWENIEWESDREFFAYMDRLGLVGTAYTLIGVFMCLVPVDLTSIAYLITTMYLVFIGIQGFSEELDARWRRGIGGYGSILTSFLFTTTLENDLFNAVGIVMMGLLALGFGFLFMQRMNENDGIYVEEAHDEPPLMSEKTAGGEAPPEEEMDEPEPVLATTAKVVEEPVEEVEDKALRQTRDEDRSIEETSADEDEFDWAEEEAEVSEEPKKESEPELRQEPEAPSHSGLLDTGEGFAVRLPSDAVTNIMRSIEQTPHEGYVPVVAFGPSGQIMLNFEPNGN
;
A
#
# COMPACT_ATOMS: atom_id res chain seq x y z
N LEU A 1 1.47 70.27 12.01
CA LEU A 1 2.89 70.09 11.62
C LEU A 1 3.77 69.63 12.79
N LEU A 2 3.54 70.11 14.02
CA LEU A 2 4.23 69.60 15.24
C LEU A 2 3.63 68.31 15.82
N THR A 3 2.42 67.94 15.43
CA THR A 3 1.68 66.78 15.95
C THR A 3 2.47 65.46 15.90
N PRO A 4 3.13 65.08 14.78
CA PRO A 4 3.91 63.83 14.71
C PRO A 4 5.11 63.81 15.66
N ILE A 5 5.75 64.97 15.87
CA ILE A 5 6.91 65.12 16.77
C ILE A 5 6.48 64.99 18.24
N VAL A 6 5.29 65.48 18.57
CA VAL A 6 4.70 65.34 19.91
C VAL A 6 4.40 63.88 20.23
N PHE A 7 3.86 63.10 19.29
CA PHE A 7 3.64 61.65 19.48
C PHE A 7 4.94 60.87 19.64
N LEU A 8 5.99 61.24 18.88
CA LEU A 8 7.34 60.67 19.03
C LEU A 8 7.94 60.93 20.42
N TRP A 9 7.66 62.12 21.00
CA TRP A 9 8.14 62.51 22.32
C TRP A 9 7.33 61.90 23.47
N LEU A 10 6.02 61.66 23.24
CA LEU A 10 5.14 60.97 24.18
C LEU A 10 5.31 59.44 24.17
N SER A 11 5.99 58.85 23.18
CA SER A 11 6.28 57.41 23.08
C SER A 11 5.04 56.55 23.32
N ASP A 12 4.93 55.81 24.43
CA ASP A 12 3.77 54.96 24.74
C ASP A 12 2.75 55.66 25.66
N GLN A 13 3.08 56.84 26.19
CA GLN A 13 2.24 57.55 27.17
C GLN A 13 1.02 58.24 26.55
N TRP A 14 0.92 58.36 25.22
CA TRP A 14 -0.31 58.87 24.58
C TRP A 14 -1.46 57.84 24.59
N MET A 15 -1.17 56.56 24.87
CA MET A 15 -2.18 55.50 24.98
C MET A 15 -2.67 55.32 26.42
N VAL A 16 -1.80 55.53 27.42
CA VAL A 16 -2.12 55.39 28.85
C VAL A 16 -2.50 56.74 29.50
N GLY A 17 -2.14 57.86 28.87
CA GLY A 17 -2.49 59.21 29.33
C GLY A 17 -3.97 59.55 29.14
N SER A 18 -4.44 60.64 29.77
CA SER A 18 -5.81 61.12 29.57
C SER A 18 -6.04 61.62 28.14
N GLY A 19 -7.01 61.05 27.41
CA GLY A 19 -7.34 61.44 26.04
C GLY A 19 -8.31 60.49 25.34
N VAL A 20 -8.64 60.81 24.08
CA VAL A 20 -9.57 60.01 23.23
C VAL A 20 -9.09 58.58 23.05
N THR A 21 -7.78 58.37 22.98
CA THR A 21 -7.13 57.08 22.80
C THR A 21 -7.31 56.18 24.00
N ASN A 22 -7.17 56.69 25.22
CA ASN A 22 -7.47 55.96 26.45
C ASN A 22 -8.98 55.62 26.56
N SER A 23 -9.87 56.55 26.19
CA SER A 23 -11.32 56.25 26.14
C SER A 23 -11.70 55.17 25.11
N ILE A 24 -10.97 55.07 23.99
CA ILE A 24 -11.14 53.99 23.02
C ILE A 24 -10.55 52.68 23.57
N LEU A 25 -9.39 52.75 24.24
CA LEU A 25 -8.72 51.60 24.84
C LEU A 25 -9.56 50.95 25.95
N ASP A 26 -10.17 51.77 26.83
CA ASP A 26 -11.09 51.34 27.88
C ASP A 26 -12.41 50.77 27.34
N ALA A 27 -12.75 51.09 26.10
CA ALA A 27 -13.94 50.56 25.42
C ALA A 27 -13.66 49.22 24.71
N LEU A 28 -12.39 48.82 24.56
CA LEU A 28 -12.01 47.55 23.98
C LEU A 28 -12.13 46.42 25.02
N PRO A 29 -12.38 45.17 24.59
CA PRO A 29 -12.30 44.02 25.48
C PRO A 29 -10.92 43.93 26.14
N LEU A 30 -10.88 43.45 27.39
CA LEU A 30 -9.66 43.38 28.20
C LEU A 30 -8.48 42.71 27.46
N ASP A 31 -8.75 41.65 26.69
CA ASP A 31 -7.71 40.93 25.94
C ASP A 31 -7.04 41.83 24.88
N PHE A 32 -7.81 42.66 24.18
CA PHE A 32 -7.29 43.63 23.21
C PHE A 32 -6.58 44.80 23.88
N GLN A 33 -7.08 45.24 25.04
CA GLN A 33 -6.43 46.29 25.84
C GLN A 33 -5.07 45.81 26.34
N THR A 34 -4.99 44.58 26.87
CA THR A 34 -3.74 43.97 27.33
C THR A 34 -2.77 43.75 26.18
N TYR A 35 -3.24 43.28 25.03
CA TYR A 35 -2.42 43.11 23.83
C TYR A 35 -1.82 44.41 23.30
N LEU A 36 -2.63 45.47 23.19
CA LEU A 36 -2.16 46.77 22.70
C LEU A 36 -1.21 47.46 23.70
N LEU A 37 -1.32 47.17 24.99
CA LEU A 37 -0.45 47.71 26.03
C LEU A 37 0.79 46.85 26.31
N ASP A 38 0.90 45.68 25.69
CA ASP A 38 2.00 44.75 25.95
C ASP A 38 3.36 45.29 25.44
N GLN A 39 4.44 44.91 26.12
CA GLN A 39 5.80 45.48 26.01
C GLN A 39 6.62 45.00 24.80
N HIS A 40 6.00 44.35 23.80
CA HIS A 40 6.75 43.76 22.66
C HIS A 40 7.42 44.82 21.76
N LEU A 41 6.64 45.70 21.12
CA LEU A 41 7.12 46.77 20.21
C LEU A 41 6.43 48.13 20.46
N GLY A 42 5.60 48.21 21.51
CA GLY A 42 4.79 49.35 21.89
C GLY A 42 3.45 49.45 21.11
N PRO A 43 2.40 50.05 21.73
CA PRO A 43 1.05 50.14 21.17
C PRO A 43 0.98 50.76 19.78
N PHE A 44 1.83 51.75 19.51
CA PHE A 44 1.82 52.48 18.24
C PHE A 44 2.25 51.58 17.07
N THR A 45 3.27 50.77 17.28
CA THR A 45 3.84 49.87 16.26
C THR A 45 2.85 48.75 15.92
N ALA A 46 2.21 48.15 16.94
CA ALA A 46 1.18 47.13 16.72
C ALA A 46 -0.02 47.67 15.93
N LEU A 47 -0.52 48.84 16.30
CA LEU A 47 -1.69 49.45 15.68
C LEU A 47 -1.40 49.95 14.26
N ALA A 48 -0.20 50.50 14.02
CA ALA A 48 0.27 50.84 12.68
C ALA A 48 0.42 49.58 11.80
N GLY A 49 0.98 48.50 12.36
CA GLY A 49 1.08 47.20 11.70
C GLY A 49 -0.27 46.67 11.23
N ILE A 50 -1.29 46.67 12.10
CA ILE A 50 -2.66 46.23 11.76
C ILE A 50 -3.24 47.04 10.59
N PHE A 51 -3.09 48.37 10.61
CA PHE A 51 -3.61 49.21 9.52
C PHE A 51 -2.88 48.98 8.20
N VAL A 52 -1.55 48.87 8.23
CA VAL A 52 -0.76 48.58 7.03
C VAL A 52 -1.11 47.18 6.50
N ALA A 53 -1.25 46.17 7.37
CA ALA A 53 -1.63 44.82 6.98
C ALA A 53 -3.02 44.79 6.34
N THR A 54 -4.00 45.49 6.93
CA THR A 54 -5.35 45.62 6.37
C THR A 54 -5.32 46.30 5.00
N HIS A 55 -4.57 47.42 4.89
CA HIS A 55 -4.44 48.15 3.63
C HIS A 55 -3.76 47.31 2.55
N MET A 56 -2.66 46.62 2.87
CA MET A 56 -1.95 45.79 1.89
C MET A 56 -2.76 44.56 1.47
N THR A 57 -3.52 43.95 2.39
CA THR A 57 -4.45 42.86 2.05
C THR A 57 -5.55 43.34 1.09
N MET A 58 -6.15 44.51 1.35
CA MET A 58 -7.11 45.12 0.42
C MET A 58 -6.47 45.46 -0.92
N ASN A 59 -5.23 45.95 -0.92
CA ASN A 59 -4.51 46.28 -2.14
C ASN A 59 -4.27 45.04 -3.01
N ILE A 60 -3.84 43.93 -2.41
CA ILE A 60 -3.67 42.64 -3.10
C ILE A 60 -5.01 42.19 -3.71
N LEU A 61 -6.12 42.29 -2.98
CA LEU A 61 -7.45 41.96 -3.50
C LEU A 61 -7.90 42.87 -4.65
N VAL A 62 -7.57 44.17 -4.60
CA VAL A 62 -7.90 45.14 -5.65
C VAL A 62 -7.05 44.91 -6.90
N MET A 63 -5.75 44.68 -6.75
CA MET A 63 -4.82 44.34 -7.84
C MET A 63 -5.29 43.08 -8.58
N GLN A 64 -5.87 42.13 -7.85
CA GLN A 64 -6.43 40.91 -8.41
C GLN A 64 -7.75 41.10 -9.18
N ARG A 65 -8.45 42.23 -8.99
CA ARG A 65 -9.66 42.54 -9.76
C ARG A 65 -9.35 43.11 -11.14
N ASP A 66 -8.14 43.63 -11.34
CA ASP A 66 -7.77 44.31 -12.58
C ASP A 66 -7.32 43.30 -13.65
N GLU A 67 -7.93 43.37 -14.83
CA GLU A 67 -7.67 42.45 -15.94
C GLU A 67 -6.30 42.71 -16.59
N ASN A 68 -5.76 43.92 -16.41
CA ASN A 68 -4.45 44.34 -16.91
C ASN A 68 -3.41 44.25 -15.79
N LYS A 69 -2.88 43.05 -15.55
CA LYS A 69 -1.83 42.81 -14.55
C LYS A 69 -0.56 43.61 -14.89
N GLU A 70 -0.22 44.60 -14.07
CA GLU A 70 1.11 45.21 -14.00
C GLU A 70 2.14 44.22 -13.40
N PRO A 71 3.45 44.40 -13.62
CA PRO A 71 4.45 43.34 -13.38
C PRO A 71 4.45 42.81 -11.94
N ALA A 72 4.77 41.52 -11.80
CA ALA A 72 4.85 40.73 -10.56
C ALA A 72 5.62 41.38 -9.39
N TYR A 73 6.40 42.41 -9.66
CA TYR A 73 7.11 43.20 -8.65
C TYR A 73 6.18 43.94 -7.68
N HIS A 74 5.04 44.48 -8.14
CA HIS A 74 4.10 45.19 -7.26
C HIS A 74 3.40 44.24 -6.28
N GLU A 75 3.05 43.03 -6.73
CA GLU A 75 2.51 41.98 -5.88
C GLU A 75 3.55 41.53 -4.85
N LEU A 76 4.79 41.25 -5.28
CA LEU A 76 5.90 40.89 -4.38
C LEU A 76 6.15 41.96 -3.31
N LEU A 77 6.13 43.24 -3.71
CA LEU A 77 6.31 44.35 -2.79
C LEU A 77 5.14 44.44 -1.79
N ALA A 78 3.91 44.24 -2.24
CA ALA A 78 2.73 44.21 -1.37
C ALA A 78 2.80 43.05 -0.37
N PHE A 79 3.24 41.85 -0.79
CA PHE A 79 3.45 40.70 0.10
C PHE A 79 4.57 40.95 1.11
N LEU A 80 5.68 41.56 0.70
CA LEU A 80 6.77 41.93 1.62
C LEU A 80 6.32 42.97 2.66
N TRP A 81 5.55 43.98 2.23
CA TRP A 81 4.99 44.98 3.15
C TRP A 81 3.92 44.39 4.07
N LEU A 82 3.11 43.45 3.59
CA LEU A 82 2.18 42.70 4.41
C LEU A 82 2.93 41.89 5.49
N GLY A 83 4.01 41.20 5.12
CA GLY A 83 4.85 40.47 6.07
C GLY A 83 5.45 41.39 7.14
N LEU A 84 6.00 42.55 6.75
CA LEU A 84 6.55 43.52 7.70
C LEU A 84 5.47 44.11 8.62
N ALA A 85 4.28 44.37 8.08
CA ALA A 85 3.14 44.84 8.85
C ALA A 85 2.63 43.79 9.85
N LEU A 86 2.63 42.51 9.48
CA LEU A 86 2.27 41.40 10.35
C LEU A 86 3.31 41.18 11.45
N LEU A 87 4.61 41.28 11.14
CA LEU A 87 5.68 41.20 12.16
C LEU A 87 5.59 42.34 13.18
N SER A 88 5.13 43.51 12.73
CA SER A 88 4.85 44.66 13.59
C SER A 88 3.60 44.47 14.44
N ALA A 89 2.64 43.67 13.96
CA ALA A 89 1.35 43.48 14.61
C ALA A 89 1.35 42.30 15.58
N LEU A 90 2.04 41.20 15.27
CA LEU A 90 2.10 39.96 16.05
C LEU A 90 3.05 40.08 17.25
N PRO A 91 2.80 39.34 18.35
CA PRO A 91 3.73 39.29 19.47
C PRO A 91 5.06 38.64 19.05
N ASP A 92 4.99 37.61 18.21
CA ASP A 92 6.15 36.86 17.72
C ASP A 92 6.11 36.61 16.21
N GLY A 93 7.29 36.49 15.59
CA GLY A 93 7.43 36.29 14.14
C GLY A 93 7.12 34.87 13.66
N TYR A 94 6.95 33.90 14.56
CA TYR A 94 6.83 32.48 14.21
C TYR A 94 5.51 32.11 13.55
N TRP A 95 4.45 32.91 13.76
CA TRP A 95 3.14 32.72 13.10
C TRP A 95 3.06 33.30 11.70
N LEU A 96 4.05 34.09 11.28
CA LEU A 96 4.05 34.77 9.98
C LEU A 96 3.99 33.78 8.80
N PRO A 97 4.75 32.67 8.76
CA PRO A 97 4.62 31.66 7.71
C PRO A 97 3.21 31.06 7.62
N THR A 98 2.54 30.85 8.76
CA THR A 98 1.18 30.30 8.81
C THR A 98 0.19 31.26 8.17
N ILE A 99 0.24 32.55 8.54
CA ILE A 99 -0.63 33.56 7.92
C ILE A 99 -0.35 33.67 6.43
N PHE A 100 0.93 33.66 6.03
CA PHE A 100 1.30 33.70 4.63
C PHE A 100 0.75 32.50 3.86
N SER A 101 0.80 31.29 4.44
CA SER A 101 0.27 30.09 3.81
C SER A 101 -1.23 30.20 3.50
N PHE A 102 -2.05 30.71 4.41
CA PHE A 102 -3.48 30.95 4.19
C PHE A 102 -3.76 32.03 3.12
N VAL A 103 -2.97 33.11 3.13
CA VAL A 103 -3.09 34.16 2.11
C VAL A 103 -2.70 33.60 0.73
N THR A 104 -1.63 32.81 0.65
CA THR A 104 -1.19 32.16 -0.60
C THR A 104 -2.21 31.14 -1.09
N MET A 105 -2.81 30.33 -0.21
CA MET A 105 -3.91 29.43 -0.60
C MET A 105 -5.08 30.20 -1.21
N SER A 106 -5.47 31.30 -0.57
CA SER A 106 -6.55 32.18 -1.08
C SER A 106 -6.17 32.79 -2.44
N TYR A 107 -4.91 33.21 -2.59
CA TYR A 107 -4.36 33.75 -3.84
C TYR A 107 -4.37 32.71 -4.97
N LEU A 108 -3.94 31.47 -4.70
CA LEU A 108 -3.91 30.38 -5.67
C LEU A 108 -5.32 29.98 -6.12
N TRP A 109 -6.26 29.91 -5.18
CA TRP A 109 -7.66 29.65 -5.49
C TRP A 109 -8.25 30.76 -6.37
N TYR A 110 -7.99 32.04 -6.04
CA TYR A 110 -8.51 33.16 -6.82
C TYR A 110 -7.98 33.20 -8.26
N ASN A 111 -6.70 32.88 -8.46
CA ASN A 111 -6.02 32.85 -9.76
C ASN A 111 -6.25 31.56 -10.56
N ASN A 112 -7.17 30.68 -10.14
CA ASN A 112 -7.46 29.40 -10.79
C ASN A 112 -6.24 28.46 -10.90
N ASN A 113 -5.29 28.56 -9.96
CA ASN A 113 -4.10 27.72 -9.90
C ASN A 113 -4.24 26.69 -8.77
N SER A 114 -5.38 26.00 -8.76
CA SER A 114 -5.82 25.09 -7.70
C SER A 114 -5.02 23.79 -7.61
N THR A 115 -4.28 23.44 -8.67
CA THR A 115 -3.36 22.30 -8.72
C THR A 115 -2.28 22.36 -7.63
N TYR A 116 -1.92 23.56 -7.16
CA TYR A 116 -0.94 23.74 -6.10
C TYR A 116 -1.52 23.75 -4.67
N LEU A 117 -2.85 23.82 -4.51
CA LEU A 117 -3.51 23.84 -3.20
C LEU A 117 -3.14 22.65 -2.30
N PRO A 118 -3.03 21.41 -2.81
CA PRO A 118 -2.67 20.29 -1.95
C PRO A 118 -1.26 20.42 -1.36
N TYR A 119 -0.29 20.91 -2.14
CA TYR A 119 1.09 21.11 -1.66
C TYR A 119 1.16 22.21 -0.59
N MET A 120 0.28 23.20 -0.68
CA MET A 120 0.17 24.23 0.36
C MET A 120 -0.28 23.65 1.70
N LEU A 121 -0.98 22.52 1.74
CA LEU A 121 -1.31 21.84 3.02
C LEU A 121 -0.04 21.34 3.72
N GLY A 122 0.96 20.84 2.97
CA GLY A 122 2.26 20.47 3.54
C GLY A 122 3.04 21.68 4.06
N VAL A 123 2.99 22.80 3.32
CA VAL A 123 3.57 24.07 3.79
C VAL A 123 2.86 24.59 5.04
N LEU A 124 1.52 24.50 5.07
CA LEU A 124 0.71 24.87 6.21
C LEU A 124 1.08 24.06 7.44
N PHE A 125 1.24 22.73 7.30
CA PHE A 125 1.67 21.86 8.38
C PHE A 125 2.99 22.30 9.02
N ILE A 126 4.03 22.52 8.21
CA ILE A 126 5.35 22.96 8.69
C ILE A 126 5.25 24.35 9.32
N SER A 127 4.47 25.26 8.72
CA SER A 127 4.29 26.61 9.26
C SER A 127 3.59 26.62 10.61
N LEU A 128 2.57 25.79 10.79
CA LEU A 128 1.87 25.60 12.06
C LEU A 128 2.79 25.00 13.10
N PHE A 129 3.63 24.03 12.73
CA PHE A 129 4.59 23.43 13.66
C PHE A 129 5.57 24.48 14.19
N ILE A 130 6.09 25.34 13.31
CA ILE A 130 6.95 26.45 13.72
C ILE A 130 6.21 27.40 14.66
N GLY A 131 4.95 27.74 14.34
CA GLY A 131 4.11 28.59 15.17
C GLY A 131 3.85 28.00 16.56
N PHE A 132 3.45 26.73 16.67
CA PHE A 132 3.15 26.13 17.97
C PHE A 132 4.40 25.83 18.80
N ASN A 133 5.50 25.41 18.17
CA ASN A 133 6.69 24.97 18.91
C ASN A 133 7.57 26.13 19.39
N TYR A 134 7.66 27.22 18.62
CA TYR A 134 8.56 28.34 18.92
C TYR A 134 7.88 29.59 19.44
N SER A 135 6.55 29.69 19.34
CA SER A 135 5.82 30.87 19.80
C SER A 135 5.73 30.96 21.32
N GLU A 136 5.96 32.17 21.84
CA GLU A 136 5.73 32.47 23.26
C GLU A 136 4.24 32.38 23.65
N THR A 137 3.33 32.57 22.68
CA THR A 137 1.87 32.49 22.85
C THR A 137 1.42 31.11 23.33
N PHE A 138 2.13 30.05 22.92
CA PHE A 138 1.81 28.66 23.25
C PHE A 138 2.95 27.97 24.00
N SER A 139 3.69 28.72 24.83
CA SER A 139 4.89 28.28 25.57
C SER A 139 4.71 27.07 26.51
N THR A 140 3.48 26.65 26.78
CA THR A 140 3.17 25.46 27.60
C THR A 140 2.95 24.19 26.78
N THR A 141 2.95 24.30 25.45
CA THR A 141 2.71 23.20 24.51
C THR A 141 3.99 22.38 24.36
N SER A 142 3.91 21.06 24.50
CA SER A 142 5.06 20.20 24.21
C SER A 142 5.33 20.13 22.70
N GLU A 143 6.52 19.67 22.31
CA GLU A 143 6.84 19.48 20.88
C GLU A 143 5.88 18.50 20.21
N ILE A 144 5.48 17.44 20.91
CA ILE A 144 4.56 16.41 20.40
C ILE A 144 3.14 16.99 20.25
N ASP A 145 2.70 17.80 21.21
CA ASP A 145 1.43 18.53 21.10
C ASP A 145 1.45 19.51 19.91
N ALA A 146 2.56 20.19 19.67
CA ALA A 146 2.72 21.11 18.54
C ALA A 146 2.61 20.37 17.18
N TRP A 147 3.23 19.19 17.06
CA TRP A 147 3.04 18.30 15.91
C TRP A 147 1.57 17.91 15.75
N SER A 148 0.92 17.52 16.84
CA SER A 148 -0.47 17.05 16.83
C SER A 148 -1.46 18.15 16.44
N TRP A 149 -1.31 19.36 16.98
CA TRP A 149 -2.14 20.52 16.61
C TRP A 149 -1.95 20.93 15.15
N SER A 150 -0.71 20.89 14.67
CA SER A 150 -0.38 21.19 13.27
C SER A 150 -1.04 20.19 12.32
N GLY A 151 -1.00 18.90 12.69
CA GLY A 151 -1.68 17.83 11.97
C GLY A 151 -3.19 18.04 11.90
N LEU A 152 -3.83 18.29 13.05
CA LEU A 152 -5.28 18.46 13.14
C LEU A 152 -5.80 19.63 12.27
N ILE A 153 -5.14 20.79 12.33
CA ILE A 153 -5.55 21.97 11.56
C ILE A 153 -5.33 21.75 10.06
N THR A 154 -4.22 21.10 9.69
CA THR A 154 -3.95 20.72 8.30
C THR A 154 -5.00 19.74 7.79
N GLY A 155 -5.37 18.74 8.61
CA GLY A 155 -6.42 17.78 8.30
C GLY A 155 -7.79 18.42 8.10
N PHE A 156 -8.15 19.37 8.95
CA PHE A 156 -9.36 20.16 8.81
C PHE A 156 -9.36 20.98 7.51
N THR A 157 -8.24 21.62 7.18
CA THR A 157 -8.11 22.43 5.96
C THR A 157 -8.20 21.56 4.70
N GLY A 158 -7.55 20.40 4.67
CA GLY A 158 -7.66 19.45 3.56
C GLY A 158 -9.08 18.89 3.38
N SER A 159 -9.77 18.61 4.48
CA SER A 159 -11.17 18.18 4.45
C SER A 159 -12.11 19.28 3.95
N MET A 160 -11.82 20.54 4.31
CA MET A 160 -12.54 21.70 3.81
C MET A 160 -12.39 21.84 2.29
N PHE A 161 -11.21 21.58 1.73
CA PHE A 161 -11.03 21.57 0.27
C PHE A 161 -11.88 20.50 -0.41
N ASN A 162 -11.92 19.29 0.14
CA ASN A 162 -12.77 18.24 -0.40
C ASN A 162 -14.27 18.60 -0.29
N LEU A 163 -14.69 19.23 0.80
CA LEU A 163 -16.06 19.72 0.95
C LEU A 163 -16.37 20.81 -0.10
N LEU A 164 -15.46 21.74 -0.33
CA LEU A 164 -15.61 22.75 -1.39
C LEU A 164 -15.66 22.10 -2.78
N HIS A 165 -14.96 20.99 -3.01
CA HIS A 165 -15.03 20.25 -4.28
C HIS A 165 -16.42 19.62 -4.48
N VAL A 166 -16.97 18.98 -3.44
CA VAL A 166 -18.32 18.39 -3.48
C VAL A 166 -19.39 19.45 -3.77
N TYR A 167 -19.22 20.68 -3.26
CA TYR A 167 -20.11 21.81 -3.57
C TYR A 167 -19.81 22.50 -4.91
N GLY A 168 -18.79 22.06 -5.67
CA GLY A 168 -18.40 22.67 -6.94
C GLY A 168 -17.76 24.05 -6.80
N GLN A 169 -17.22 24.39 -5.62
CA GLN A 169 -16.62 25.70 -5.32
C GLN A 169 -15.09 25.67 -5.22
N LEU A 170 -14.48 24.49 -5.14
CA LEU A 170 -13.02 24.38 -5.06
C LEU A 170 -12.33 24.90 -6.33
N PHE A 171 -12.92 24.62 -7.50
CA PHE A 171 -12.45 25.09 -8.80
C PHE A 171 -13.36 26.24 -9.25
N ARG A 172 -12.76 27.34 -9.68
CA ARG A 172 -13.51 28.52 -10.14
C ARG A 172 -14.04 28.35 -11.57
N THR A 173 -13.37 27.51 -12.35
CA THR A 173 -13.71 27.20 -13.73
C THR A 173 -14.27 25.79 -13.80
N GLU A 174 -15.36 25.63 -14.55
CA GLU A 174 -15.84 24.31 -14.92
C GLU A 174 -14.80 23.65 -15.85
N PRO A 175 -14.60 22.33 -15.78
CA PRO A 175 -13.66 21.64 -16.65
C PRO A 175 -14.14 21.71 -18.09
N ASP A 176 -13.25 22.10 -19.01
CA ASP A 176 -13.57 22.19 -20.45
C ASP A 176 -13.54 20.80 -21.12
N ASP A 177 -12.78 19.84 -20.55
CA ASP A 177 -12.60 18.48 -21.08
C ASP A 177 -12.59 17.41 -19.96
N ASP A 178 -12.78 16.14 -20.36
CA ASP A 178 -12.75 14.98 -19.45
C ASP A 178 -11.40 14.84 -18.73
N ASP A 179 -10.29 15.21 -19.38
CA ASP A 179 -8.96 15.21 -18.79
C ASP A 179 -8.81 16.28 -17.69
N GLU A 180 -9.37 17.47 -17.88
CA GLU A 180 -9.39 18.50 -16.84
C GLU A 180 -10.23 18.08 -15.65
N ARG A 181 -11.36 17.41 -15.88
CA ARG A 181 -12.19 16.83 -14.82
C ARG A 181 -11.41 15.81 -13.99
N LYS A 182 -10.62 14.94 -14.64
CA LYS A 182 -9.73 13.98 -13.95
C LYS A 182 -8.66 14.68 -13.12
N ILE A 183 -8.04 15.75 -13.65
CA ILE A 183 -7.04 16.54 -12.90
C ILE A 183 -7.68 17.21 -11.67
N GLN A 184 -8.87 17.77 -11.81
CA GLN A 184 -9.61 18.38 -10.70
C GLN A 184 -9.96 17.35 -9.61
N GLN A 185 -10.46 16.17 -10.01
CA GLN A 185 -10.77 15.07 -9.09
C GLN A 185 -9.50 14.52 -8.39
N SER A 186 -8.41 14.37 -9.13
CA SER A 186 -7.10 13.94 -8.61
C SER A 186 -6.57 14.96 -7.58
N THR A 187 -6.67 16.25 -7.88
CA THR A 187 -6.26 17.33 -6.98
C THR A 187 -7.07 17.33 -5.68
N SER A 188 -8.39 17.14 -5.76
CA SER A 188 -9.25 17.04 -4.57
C SER A 188 -8.92 15.78 -3.76
N THR A 189 -8.71 14.65 -4.43
CA THR A 189 -8.34 13.37 -3.79
C THR A 189 -7.00 13.50 -3.06
N LEU A 190 -6.00 14.11 -3.69
CA LEU A 190 -4.68 14.32 -3.09
C LEU A 190 -4.75 15.27 -1.89
N SER A 191 -5.59 16.31 -1.96
CA SER A 191 -5.88 17.19 -0.81
C SER A 191 -6.52 16.42 0.36
N LEU A 192 -7.45 15.51 0.06
CA LEU A 192 -8.09 14.65 1.05
C LEU A 192 -7.09 13.68 1.68
N GLN A 193 -6.21 13.06 0.88
CA GLN A 193 -5.18 12.14 1.38
C GLN A 193 -4.19 12.85 2.30
N ILE A 194 -3.69 14.04 1.92
CA ILE A 194 -2.84 14.86 2.80
C ILE A 194 -3.62 15.29 4.05
N GLY A 195 -4.90 15.61 3.92
CA GLY A 195 -5.77 15.92 5.05
C GLY A 195 -5.91 14.74 6.03
N VAL A 196 -6.13 13.52 5.52
CA VAL A 196 -6.18 12.30 6.33
C VAL A 196 -4.85 12.05 7.03
N LEU A 197 -3.72 12.22 6.34
CA LEU A 197 -2.39 12.15 6.96
C LEU A 197 -2.23 13.17 8.09
N GLY A 198 -2.69 14.41 7.88
CA GLY A 198 -2.72 15.44 8.93
C GLY A 198 -3.52 14.98 10.16
N TYR A 199 -4.68 14.38 9.96
CA TYR A 199 -5.48 13.81 11.05
C TYR A 199 -4.80 12.66 11.79
N LEU A 200 -4.04 11.81 11.10
CA LEU A 200 -3.26 10.73 11.73
C LEU A 200 -2.11 11.29 12.58
N VAL A 201 -1.45 12.36 12.12
CA VAL A 201 -0.43 13.07 12.90
C VAL A 201 -1.05 13.79 14.10
N GLY A 202 -2.31 14.20 14.01
CA GLY A 202 -3.09 14.82 15.09
C GLY A 202 -3.54 13.85 16.20
N TYR A 203 -2.72 12.87 16.57
CA TYR A 203 -3.13 11.75 17.42
C TYR A 203 -3.26 12.09 18.92
N GLU A 204 -2.65 13.15 19.44
CA GLU A 204 -2.81 13.51 20.86
C GLU A 204 -3.98 14.47 21.12
N VAL A 205 -4.42 15.22 20.11
CA VAL A 205 -5.40 16.30 20.31
C VAL A 205 -6.80 15.75 20.62
N PHE A 206 -7.48 16.34 21.61
CA PHE A 206 -8.86 16.02 22.02
C PHE A 206 -9.12 14.52 22.21
N PHE A 207 -8.37 13.87 23.10
CA PHE A 207 -8.50 12.42 23.36
C PHE A 207 -8.23 11.54 22.13
N GLY A 208 -7.47 12.05 21.16
CA GLY A 208 -7.13 11.32 19.96
C GLY A 208 -8.23 11.27 18.91
N ILE A 209 -9.04 12.33 18.80
CA ILE A 209 -10.11 12.42 17.81
C ILE A 209 -9.60 12.53 16.37
N GLY A 210 -8.37 13.03 16.16
CA GLY A 210 -7.77 13.21 14.84
C GLY A 210 -7.81 11.91 14.02
N PRO A 211 -7.16 10.83 14.46
CA PRO A 211 -7.17 9.55 13.76
C PRO A 211 -8.57 8.97 13.53
N VAL A 212 -9.53 9.23 14.42
CA VAL A 212 -10.92 8.79 14.25
C VAL A 212 -11.60 9.53 13.09
N ILE A 213 -11.38 10.84 12.97
CA ILE A 213 -11.91 11.63 11.85
C ILE A 213 -11.25 11.19 10.54
N GLY A 214 -9.91 11.03 10.54
CA GLY A 214 -9.16 10.55 9.39
C GLY A 214 -9.66 9.19 8.90
N LEU A 215 -9.89 8.25 9.84
CA LEU A 215 -10.48 6.95 9.56
C LEU A 215 -11.89 7.05 8.99
N ALA A 216 -12.76 7.87 9.56
CA ALA A 216 -14.14 8.02 9.08
C ALA A 216 -14.19 8.57 7.64
N ILE A 217 -13.32 9.53 7.32
CA ILE A 217 -13.20 10.11 5.99
C ILE A 217 -12.66 9.07 5.00
N LEU A 218 -11.60 8.34 5.37
CA LEU A 218 -11.02 7.32 4.50
C LEU A 218 -11.96 6.14 4.28
N ALA A 219 -12.70 5.72 5.32
CA ALA A 219 -13.74 4.70 5.19
C ALA A 219 -14.87 5.17 4.27
N TYR A 220 -15.29 6.43 4.38
CA TYR A 220 -16.29 7.00 3.49
C TYR A 220 -15.79 7.10 2.04
N SER A 221 -14.54 7.52 1.82
CA SER A 221 -13.96 7.62 0.49
C SER A 221 -13.67 6.26 -0.13
N ALA A 222 -13.28 5.26 0.67
CA ALA A 222 -13.14 3.88 0.20
C ALA A 222 -14.51 3.29 -0.20
N TYR A 223 -15.55 3.52 0.61
CA TYR A 223 -16.88 2.96 0.35
C TYR A 223 -17.60 3.63 -0.82
N LYS A 224 -17.57 4.97 -0.93
CA LYS A 224 -18.30 5.72 -1.97
C LYS A 224 -17.45 6.24 -3.13
N GLY A 225 -16.15 6.39 -2.92
CA GLY A 225 -15.23 6.97 -3.91
C GLY A 225 -14.55 5.94 -4.81
N GLY A 226 -14.90 4.65 -4.70
CA GLY A 226 -14.40 3.58 -5.55
C GLY A 226 -12.91 3.26 -5.43
N GLN A 227 -12.22 3.82 -4.43
CA GLN A 227 -10.79 3.61 -4.23
C GLN A 227 -10.53 2.31 -3.47
N ALA A 228 -10.54 1.19 -4.19
CA ALA A 228 -10.35 -0.15 -3.63
C ALA A 228 -9.05 -0.28 -2.80
N SER A 229 -7.98 0.40 -3.21
CA SER A 229 -6.69 0.43 -2.49
C SER A 229 -6.80 0.96 -1.06
N ASN A 230 -7.64 1.97 -0.82
CA ASN A 230 -7.84 2.52 0.53
C ASN A 230 -8.52 1.53 1.47
N LEU A 231 -9.28 0.56 0.93
CA LEU A 231 -9.89 -0.49 1.74
C LEU A 231 -8.83 -1.36 2.41
N LEU A 232 -7.68 -1.55 1.75
CA LEU A 232 -6.60 -2.42 2.24
C LEU A 232 -5.97 -1.88 3.54
N ILE A 233 -5.86 -0.56 3.71
CA ILE A 233 -5.22 0.04 4.90
C ILE A 233 -6.19 0.20 6.09
N LEU A 234 -7.50 0.07 5.87
CA LEU A 234 -8.51 0.31 6.91
C LEU A 234 -8.30 -0.50 8.19
N PRO A 235 -7.99 -1.81 8.19
CA PRO A 235 -7.78 -2.57 9.42
C PRO A 235 -6.69 -1.99 10.32
N ALA A 236 -5.58 -1.57 9.72
CA ALA A 236 -4.47 -0.95 10.44
C ALA A 236 -4.91 0.40 11.05
N LEU A 237 -5.65 1.20 10.30
CA LEU A 237 -6.16 2.50 10.79
C LEU A 237 -7.23 2.37 11.88
N VAL A 238 -8.14 1.40 11.76
CA VAL A 238 -9.13 1.08 12.80
C VAL A 238 -8.41 0.67 14.08
N THR A 239 -7.40 -0.18 13.98
CA THR A 239 -6.58 -0.62 15.11
C THR A 239 -5.86 0.56 15.74
N PHE A 240 -5.16 1.37 14.94
CA PHE A 240 -4.45 2.56 15.41
C PHE A 240 -5.38 3.55 16.10
N ALA A 241 -6.50 3.93 15.47
CA ALA A 241 -7.44 4.89 16.02
C ALA A 241 -8.07 4.40 17.33
N SER A 242 -8.46 3.12 17.40
CA SER A 242 -9.07 2.53 18.60
C SER A 242 -8.11 2.54 19.78
N ILE A 243 -6.86 2.11 19.54
CA ILE A 243 -5.83 2.08 20.58
C ILE A 243 -5.39 3.47 20.98
N ASN A 244 -5.28 4.40 20.02
CA ASN A 244 -4.96 5.79 20.31
C ASN A 244 -5.99 6.43 21.25
N VAL A 245 -7.29 6.22 21.01
CA VAL A 245 -8.36 6.71 21.91
C VAL A 245 -8.21 6.10 23.32
N MET A 246 -7.87 4.81 23.43
CA MET A 246 -7.61 4.18 24.72
C MET A 246 -6.38 4.76 25.42
N ILE A 247 -5.32 5.04 24.67
CA ILE A 247 -4.11 5.67 25.21
C ILE A 247 -4.43 7.04 25.77
N GLN A 248 -5.10 7.88 24.99
CA GLN A 248 -5.40 9.26 25.38
C GLN A 248 -6.49 9.35 26.45
N SER A 249 -7.35 8.33 26.57
CA SER A 249 -8.37 8.24 27.62
C SER A 249 -7.86 7.55 28.90
N ASP A 250 -6.59 7.16 28.94
CA ASP A 250 -5.96 6.38 30.01
C ASP A 250 -6.74 5.10 30.39
N ILE A 251 -7.21 4.37 29.37
CA ILE A 251 -8.00 3.14 29.54
C ILE A 251 -7.10 1.92 29.35
N GLY A 252 -7.01 1.08 30.38
CA GLY A 252 -6.28 -0.20 30.34
C GLY A 252 -4.75 -0.07 30.40
N THR A 253 -4.08 -1.17 30.65
CA THR A 253 -2.60 -1.25 30.68
C THR A 253 -2.00 -1.35 29.27
N VAL A 254 -0.67 -1.20 29.15
CA VAL A 254 0.04 -1.35 27.86
C VAL A 254 -0.20 -2.74 27.25
N ASP A 255 -0.17 -3.79 28.07
CA ASP A 255 -0.36 -5.16 27.61
C ASP A 255 -1.81 -5.43 27.17
N GLU A 256 -2.79 -4.89 27.90
CA GLU A 256 -4.22 -4.97 27.54
C GLU A 256 -4.51 -4.25 26.21
N ARG A 257 -3.94 -3.05 26.03
CA ARG A 257 -4.07 -2.27 24.79
C ARG A 257 -3.42 -3.02 23.61
N THR A 258 -2.22 -3.57 23.79
CA THR A 258 -1.52 -4.32 22.75
C THR A 258 -2.26 -5.60 22.38
N THR A 259 -2.79 -6.31 23.39
CA THR A 259 -3.61 -7.51 23.19
C THR A 259 -4.86 -7.21 22.38
N LEU A 260 -5.58 -6.13 22.73
CA LEU A 260 -6.76 -5.69 21.98
C LEU A 260 -6.40 -5.25 20.55
N ALA A 261 -5.27 -4.56 20.37
CA ALA A 261 -4.79 -4.15 19.06
C ALA A 261 -4.60 -5.37 18.15
N GLY A 262 -3.92 -6.39 18.67
CA GLY A 262 -3.71 -7.65 17.98
C GLY A 262 -5.01 -8.37 17.65
N ALA A 263 -5.97 -8.41 18.59
CA ALA A 263 -7.27 -9.04 18.38
C ALA A 263 -8.08 -8.35 17.27
N ILE A 264 -8.16 -7.01 17.27
CA ILE A 264 -8.84 -6.24 16.23
C ILE A 264 -8.19 -6.52 14.88
N LEU A 265 -6.85 -6.45 14.80
CA LEU A 265 -6.12 -6.66 13.56
C LEU A 265 -6.27 -8.10 13.03
N ALA A 266 -6.23 -9.09 13.91
CA ALA A 266 -6.42 -10.50 13.54
C ALA A 266 -7.82 -10.79 13.00
N ILE A 267 -8.87 -10.24 13.63
CA ILE A 267 -10.25 -10.42 13.17
C ILE A 267 -10.44 -9.80 11.78
N HIS A 268 -9.93 -8.58 11.56
CA HIS A 268 -10.02 -7.94 10.25
C HIS A 268 -9.16 -8.65 9.20
N GLY A 269 -7.98 -9.15 9.57
CA GLY A 269 -7.13 -9.93 8.69
C GLY A 269 -7.82 -11.21 8.20
N ILE A 270 -8.44 -11.96 9.11
CA ILE A 270 -9.22 -13.17 8.76
C ILE A 270 -10.38 -12.79 7.84
N MET A 271 -11.08 -11.69 8.15
CA MET A 271 -12.18 -11.21 7.32
C MET A 271 -11.71 -10.88 5.90
N PHE A 272 -10.55 -10.25 5.73
CA PHE A 272 -9.97 -9.93 4.43
C PHE A 272 -9.55 -11.19 3.66
N THR A 273 -8.96 -12.17 4.34
CA THR A 273 -8.61 -13.45 3.72
C THR A 273 -9.86 -14.24 3.30
N LEU A 274 -10.95 -14.18 4.07
CA LEU A 274 -12.23 -14.78 3.67
C LEU A 274 -12.90 -14.03 2.52
N LEU A 275 -12.78 -12.70 2.48
CA LEU A 275 -13.27 -11.88 1.37
C LEU A 275 -12.49 -12.13 0.08
N SER A 276 -11.18 -12.39 0.17
CA SER A 276 -10.34 -12.82 -0.94
C SER A 276 -10.75 -14.17 -1.56
N ASN A 277 -11.68 -14.91 -0.92
CA ASN A 277 -12.25 -16.15 -1.47
C ASN A 277 -13.62 -15.95 -2.13
N LYS A 278 -14.13 -14.72 -2.16
CA LYS A 278 -15.48 -14.39 -2.65
C LYS A 278 -15.39 -13.42 -3.82
N ASP A 279 -14.89 -13.92 -4.93
CA ASP A 279 -14.64 -13.14 -6.16
C ASP A 279 -15.91 -12.43 -6.63
N ASP A 280 -17.03 -13.15 -6.72
CA ASP A 280 -18.33 -12.62 -7.15
C ASP A 280 -18.77 -11.39 -6.32
N LEU A 281 -18.55 -11.42 -5.00
CA LEU A 281 -19.01 -10.35 -4.10
C LEU A 281 -18.24 -9.04 -4.32
N ILE A 282 -16.96 -9.13 -4.63
CA ILE A 282 -16.08 -7.96 -4.80
C ILE A 282 -16.14 -7.46 -6.24
N TYR A 283 -16.32 -8.36 -7.20
CA TYR A 283 -16.50 -8.01 -8.61
C TYR A 283 -17.81 -7.23 -8.83
N ASP A 284 -18.91 -7.69 -8.23
CA ASP A 284 -20.25 -7.08 -8.37
C ASP A 284 -20.48 -5.85 -7.46
N TRP A 285 -19.43 -5.32 -6.81
CA TRP A 285 -19.60 -4.21 -5.89
C TRP A 285 -19.86 -2.90 -6.65
N GLU A 286 -21.11 -2.42 -6.60
CA GLU A 286 -21.62 -1.22 -7.31
C GLU A 286 -20.74 0.05 -7.21
N ASN A 287 -19.96 0.18 -6.13
CA ASN A 287 -19.17 1.39 -5.89
C ASN A 287 -17.74 1.33 -6.45
N ILE A 288 -17.29 0.18 -6.94
CA ILE A 288 -15.93 -0.02 -7.47
C ILE A 288 -16.03 -0.39 -8.95
N GLU A 289 -15.47 0.44 -9.81
CA GLU A 289 -15.31 0.13 -11.23
C GLU A 289 -13.89 -0.39 -11.47
N TRP A 290 -13.79 -1.53 -12.16
CA TRP A 290 -12.51 -2.15 -12.52
C TRP A 290 -12.14 -1.81 -13.96
N GLU A 291 -10.91 -1.38 -14.23
CA GLU A 291 -10.49 -1.08 -15.62
C GLU A 291 -10.31 -2.36 -16.44
N SER A 292 -9.93 -3.46 -15.78
CA SER A 292 -9.77 -4.78 -16.41
C SER A 292 -9.87 -5.91 -15.38
N ASP A 293 -10.18 -7.12 -15.87
CA ASP A 293 -10.18 -8.33 -15.02
C ASP A 293 -8.80 -8.60 -14.40
N ARG A 294 -7.71 -8.23 -15.10
CA ARG A 294 -6.34 -8.36 -14.57
C ARG A 294 -6.13 -7.50 -13.32
N GLU A 295 -6.66 -6.28 -13.31
CA GLU A 295 -6.55 -5.39 -12.15
C GLU A 295 -7.38 -5.91 -10.97
N PHE A 296 -8.57 -6.45 -11.24
CA PHE A 296 -9.41 -7.11 -10.25
C PHE A 296 -8.68 -8.29 -9.58
N PHE A 297 -8.14 -9.23 -10.37
CA PHE A 297 -7.42 -10.38 -9.80
C PHE A 297 -6.16 -9.96 -9.04
N ALA A 298 -5.43 -8.95 -9.53
CA ALA A 298 -4.29 -8.38 -8.81
C ALA A 298 -4.71 -7.75 -7.47
N TYR A 299 -5.88 -7.12 -7.41
CA TYR A 299 -6.45 -6.59 -6.17
C TYR A 299 -6.84 -7.71 -5.21
N MET A 300 -7.48 -8.77 -5.70
CA MET A 300 -7.88 -9.93 -4.90
C MET A 300 -6.69 -10.64 -4.26
N ASP A 301 -5.58 -10.75 -4.99
CA ASP A 301 -4.32 -11.27 -4.46
C ASP A 301 -3.74 -10.36 -3.37
N ARG A 302 -3.74 -9.04 -3.58
CA ARG A 302 -3.32 -8.07 -2.56
C ARG A 302 -4.20 -8.14 -1.32
N LEU A 303 -5.52 -8.26 -1.48
CA LEU A 303 -6.47 -8.38 -0.38
C LEU A 303 -6.17 -9.61 0.48
N GLY A 304 -5.94 -10.76 -0.16
CA GLY A 304 -5.59 -12.00 0.53
C GLY A 304 -4.22 -11.94 1.22
N LEU A 305 -3.21 -11.37 0.57
CA LEU A 305 -1.86 -11.20 1.13
C LEU A 305 -1.88 -10.25 2.33
N VAL A 306 -2.51 -9.08 2.19
CA VAL A 306 -2.65 -8.09 3.26
C VAL A 306 -3.47 -8.67 4.42
N GLY A 307 -4.57 -9.38 4.15
CA GLY A 307 -5.34 -10.08 5.18
C GLY A 307 -4.52 -11.13 5.93
N THR A 308 -3.68 -11.87 5.22
CA THR A 308 -2.73 -12.82 5.81
C THR A 308 -1.73 -12.10 6.71
N ALA A 309 -1.08 -11.05 6.22
CA ALA A 309 -0.13 -10.27 6.99
C ALA A 309 -0.75 -9.68 8.28
N TYR A 310 -1.95 -9.10 8.20
CA TYR A 310 -2.67 -8.58 9.37
C TYR A 310 -3.06 -9.66 10.36
N THR A 311 -3.43 -10.85 9.89
CA THR A 311 -3.72 -11.99 10.78
C THR A 311 -2.47 -12.42 11.52
N LEU A 312 -1.33 -12.57 10.82
CA LEU A 312 -0.07 -12.96 11.43
C LEU A 312 0.36 -11.94 12.49
N ILE A 313 0.48 -10.67 12.11
CA ILE A 313 0.87 -9.59 13.03
C ILE A 313 -0.11 -9.52 14.21
N GLY A 314 -1.42 -9.61 13.94
CA GLY A 314 -2.47 -9.56 14.94
C GLY A 314 -2.40 -10.68 15.97
N VAL A 315 -2.16 -11.93 15.53
CA VAL A 315 -2.02 -13.08 16.43
C VAL A 315 -0.82 -12.91 17.37
N PHE A 316 0.32 -12.46 16.87
CA PHE A 316 1.50 -12.19 17.71
C PHE A 316 1.27 -11.02 18.67
N MET A 317 0.74 -9.90 18.19
CA MET A 317 0.40 -8.76 19.05
C MET A 317 -0.64 -9.11 20.12
N CYS A 318 -1.55 -10.05 19.83
CA CYS A 318 -2.58 -10.48 20.77
C CYS A 318 -2.04 -11.39 21.89
N LEU A 319 -1.12 -12.31 21.57
CA LEU A 319 -0.78 -13.42 22.47
C LEU A 319 0.59 -13.29 23.14
N VAL A 320 1.53 -12.56 22.53
CA VAL A 320 2.85 -12.34 23.13
C VAL A 320 2.79 -11.56 24.44
N PRO A 321 1.96 -10.49 24.59
CA PRO A 321 1.87 -9.75 25.87
C PRO A 321 1.33 -10.58 27.05
N VAL A 322 0.69 -11.72 26.77
CA VAL A 322 0.10 -12.63 27.79
C VAL A 322 0.96 -13.89 27.98
N ASP A 323 2.21 -13.87 27.51
CA ASP A 323 3.15 -15.00 27.56
C ASP A 323 2.64 -16.28 26.84
N LEU A 324 1.79 -16.13 25.82
CA LEU A 324 1.20 -17.25 25.05
C LEU A 324 1.89 -17.47 23.69
N THR A 325 3.20 -17.27 23.62
CA THR A 325 3.99 -17.34 22.38
C THR A 325 3.87 -18.70 21.66
N SER A 326 3.90 -19.83 22.39
CA SER A 326 3.72 -21.16 21.79
C SER A 326 2.33 -21.32 21.14
N ILE A 327 1.29 -20.75 21.75
CA ILE A 327 -0.06 -20.77 21.19
C ILE A 327 -0.13 -19.87 19.94
N ALA A 328 0.57 -18.74 19.94
CA ALA A 328 0.65 -17.85 18.78
C ALA A 328 1.24 -18.56 17.55
N TYR A 329 2.34 -19.30 17.73
CA TYR A 329 2.92 -20.10 16.64
C TYR A 329 1.99 -21.22 16.20
N LEU A 330 1.33 -21.93 17.12
CA LEU A 330 0.39 -23.00 16.78
C LEU A 330 -0.80 -22.50 15.94
N ILE A 331 -1.44 -21.39 16.37
CA ILE A 331 -2.57 -20.78 15.64
C ILE A 331 -2.11 -20.30 14.28
N THR A 332 -0.93 -19.67 14.22
CA THR A 332 -0.33 -19.22 12.97
C THR A 332 -0.08 -20.37 12.00
N THR A 333 0.48 -21.49 12.47
CA THR A 333 0.69 -22.69 11.66
C THR A 333 -0.64 -23.23 11.13
N MET A 334 -1.66 -23.37 11.98
CA MET A 334 -2.98 -23.83 11.56
C MET A 334 -3.61 -22.92 10.50
N TYR A 335 -3.47 -21.61 10.67
CA TYR A 335 -3.95 -20.61 9.72
C TYR A 335 -3.23 -20.70 8.36
N LEU A 336 -1.91 -20.82 8.35
CA LEU A 336 -1.12 -20.94 7.13
C LEU A 336 -1.36 -22.28 6.41
N VAL A 337 -1.61 -23.36 7.14
CA VAL A 337 -2.04 -24.64 6.54
C VAL A 337 -3.35 -24.46 5.78
N PHE A 338 -4.33 -23.77 6.38
CA PHE A 338 -5.62 -23.50 5.75
C PHE A 338 -5.47 -22.69 4.45
N ILE A 339 -4.66 -21.63 4.45
CA ILE A 339 -4.34 -20.85 3.24
C ILE A 339 -3.59 -21.72 2.21
N GLY A 340 -2.62 -22.51 2.67
CA GLY A 340 -1.80 -23.36 1.81
C GLY A 340 -2.65 -24.37 1.05
N ILE A 341 -3.58 -25.05 1.73
CA ILE A 341 -4.52 -25.99 1.11
C ILE A 341 -5.44 -25.30 0.10
N GLN A 342 -5.94 -24.10 0.41
CA GLN A 342 -6.78 -23.34 -0.54
C GLN A 342 -6.05 -23.04 -1.86
N GLY A 343 -4.75 -22.76 -1.81
CA GLY A 343 -3.94 -22.51 -3.00
C GLY A 343 -3.78 -23.71 -3.95
N PHE A 344 -4.20 -24.92 -3.55
CA PHE A 344 -4.26 -26.11 -4.40
C PHE A 344 -5.66 -26.42 -4.94
N SER A 345 -6.68 -25.64 -4.57
CA SER A 345 -8.01 -25.75 -5.18
C SER A 345 -8.05 -25.08 -6.55
N GLU A 346 -8.89 -25.60 -7.47
CA GLU A 346 -9.06 -25.03 -8.81
C GLU A 346 -9.67 -23.63 -8.79
N GLU A 347 -10.52 -23.34 -7.80
CA GLU A 347 -11.23 -22.06 -7.66
C GLU A 347 -10.36 -20.93 -7.09
N LEU A 348 -9.40 -21.26 -6.21
CA LEU A 348 -8.58 -20.28 -5.47
C LEU A 348 -7.08 -20.43 -5.77
N ASP A 349 -6.76 -20.79 -7.01
CA ASP A 349 -5.38 -21.00 -7.42
C ASP A 349 -4.59 -19.69 -7.48
N ALA A 350 -3.82 -19.43 -6.42
CA ALA A 350 -2.87 -18.34 -6.39
C ALA A 350 -1.49 -18.83 -5.92
N ARG A 351 -0.44 -18.35 -6.59
CA ARG A 351 0.95 -18.71 -6.28
C ARG A 351 1.33 -18.31 -4.85
N TRP A 352 0.88 -17.15 -4.40
CA TRP A 352 1.20 -16.63 -3.05
C TRP A 352 0.58 -17.49 -1.94
N ARG A 353 -0.62 -18.06 -2.14
CA ARG A 353 -1.27 -18.95 -1.16
C ARG A 353 -0.46 -20.21 -0.92
N ARG A 354 0.05 -20.81 -2.00
CA ARG A 354 0.93 -22.00 -1.95
C ARG A 354 2.29 -21.67 -1.33
N GLY A 355 2.89 -20.55 -1.73
CA GLY A 355 4.18 -20.11 -1.20
C GLY A 355 4.12 -19.77 0.29
N ILE A 356 3.32 -18.77 0.64
CA ILE A 356 3.20 -18.25 2.01
C ILE A 356 2.54 -19.28 2.94
N GLY A 357 1.46 -19.94 2.48
CA GLY A 357 0.76 -20.94 3.28
C GLY A 357 1.58 -22.23 3.46
N GLY A 358 2.12 -22.79 2.37
CA GLY A 358 2.90 -24.03 2.40
C GLY A 358 4.22 -23.89 3.14
N TYR A 359 5.10 -23.01 2.67
CA TYR A 359 6.41 -22.83 3.31
C TYR A 359 6.31 -22.14 4.68
N GLY A 360 5.41 -21.16 4.81
CA GLY A 360 5.21 -20.45 6.08
C GLY A 360 4.63 -21.35 7.17
N SER A 361 3.75 -22.30 6.85
CA SER A 361 3.27 -23.28 7.84
C SER A 361 4.36 -24.23 8.31
N ILE A 362 5.28 -24.67 7.42
CA ILE A 362 6.45 -25.47 7.81
C ILE A 362 7.37 -24.67 8.73
N LEU A 363 7.69 -23.42 8.36
CA LEU A 363 8.56 -22.54 9.15
C LEU A 363 7.96 -22.26 10.54
N THR A 364 6.68 -21.91 10.59
CA THR A 364 6.00 -21.60 11.85
C THR A 364 5.79 -22.84 12.70
N SER A 365 5.60 -24.02 12.09
CA SER A 365 5.58 -25.29 12.80
C SER A 365 6.95 -25.59 13.42
N PHE A 366 8.05 -25.31 12.73
CA PHE A 366 9.39 -25.43 13.28
C PHE A 366 9.57 -24.50 14.49
N LEU A 367 9.23 -23.22 14.35
CA LEU A 367 9.32 -22.25 15.45
C LEU A 367 8.41 -22.63 16.63
N PHE A 368 7.22 -23.18 16.37
CA PHE A 368 6.36 -23.74 17.43
C PHE A 368 7.11 -24.80 18.25
N THR A 369 7.81 -25.73 17.59
CA THR A 369 8.56 -26.78 18.31
C THR A 369 9.64 -26.21 19.22
N THR A 370 10.34 -25.16 18.80
CA THR A 370 11.43 -24.56 19.59
C THR A 370 10.93 -23.81 20.83
N THR A 371 9.65 -23.44 20.86
CA THR A 371 9.04 -22.82 22.05
C THR A 371 8.55 -23.82 23.09
N LEU A 372 8.52 -25.13 22.80
CA LEU A 372 8.05 -26.15 23.73
C LEU A 372 9.16 -26.56 24.70
N GLU A 373 8.96 -26.30 26.00
CA GLU A 373 9.95 -26.64 27.05
C GLU A 373 10.04 -28.14 27.35
N ASN A 374 9.02 -28.92 27.01
CA ASN A 374 8.96 -30.36 27.32
C ASN A 374 9.49 -31.20 26.15
N ASP A 375 10.53 -31.99 26.39
CA ASP A 375 11.16 -32.89 25.41
C ASP A 375 10.17 -33.80 24.66
N LEU A 376 9.15 -34.32 25.35
CA LEU A 376 8.13 -35.17 24.73
C LEU A 376 7.27 -34.37 23.74
N PHE A 377 6.80 -33.19 24.14
CA PHE A 377 5.97 -32.36 23.27
C PHE A 377 6.79 -31.75 22.13
N ASN A 378 8.05 -31.41 22.37
CA ASN A 378 8.98 -31.00 21.33
C ASN A 378 9.16 -32.11 20.26
N ALA A 379 9.41 -33.36 20.68
CA ALA A 379 9.53 -34.49 19.77
C ALA A 379 8.25 -34.76 18.96
N VAL A 380 7.08 -34.68 19.61
CA VAL A 380 5.78 -34.77 18.92
C VAL A 380 5.60 -33.63 17.92
N GLY A 381 6.00 -32.41 18.29
CA GLY A 381 6.00 -31.25 17.40
C GLY A 381 6.86 -31.44 16.15
N ILE A 382 8.04 -32.04 16.30
CA ILE A 382 8.94 -32.33 15.16
C ILE A 382 8.30 -33.35 14.21
N VAL A 383 7.63 -34.37 14.74
CA VAL A 383 6.89 -35.35 13.93
C VAL A 383 5.73 -34.67 13.18
N MET A 384 4.98 -33.79 13.84
CA MET A 384 3.90 -33.01 13.20
C MET A 384 4.42 -32.11 12.09
N MET A 385 5.56 -31.44 12.30
CA MET A 385 6.23 -30.66 11.26
C MET A 385 6.61 -31.53 10.04
N GLY A 386 7.16 -32.73 10.28
CA GLY A 386 7.52 -33.67 9.22
C GLY A 386 6.31 -34.17 8.42
N LEU A 387 5.20 -34.48 9.10
CA LEU A 387 3.93 -34.86 8.47
C LEU A 387 3.36 -33.73 7.61
N LEU A 388 3.42 -32.49 8.12
CA LEU A 388 2.95 -31.31 7.41
C LEU A 388 3.79 -31.05 6.14
N ALA A 389 5.12 -31.13 6.25
CA ALA A 389 6.01 -30.97 5.10
C ALA A 389 5.80 -32.07 4.04
N LEU A 390 5.60 -33.32 4.47
CA LEU A 390 5.27 -34.44 3.59
C LEU A 390 3.90 -34.24 2.90
N GLY A 391 2.89 -33.76 3.64
CA GLY A 391 1.56 -33.46 3.10
C GLY A 391 1.61 -32.41 1.98
N PHE A 392 2.31 -31.30 2.19
CA PHE A 392 2.54 -30.31 1.13
C PHE A 392 3.38 -30.88 -0.02
N GLY A 393 4.39 -31.72 0.28
CA GLY A 393 5.18 -32.42 -0.74
C GLY A 393 4.32 -33.24 -1.70
N PHE A 394 3.32 -33.97 -1.19
CA PHE A 394 2.36 -34.69 -2.04
C PHE A 394 1.48 -33.76 -2.87
N LEU A 395 0.98 -32.66 -2.31
CA LEU A 395 0.17 -31.69 -3.05
C LEU A 395 0.97 -31.03 -4.20
N PHE A 396 2.24 -30.70 -3.98
CA PHE A 396 3.11 -30.17 -5.03
C PHE A 396 3.42 -31.21 -6.12
N MET A 397 3.67 -32.47 -5.75
CA MET A 397 3.90 -33.56 -6.72
C MET A 397 2.66 -33.85 -7.57
N GLN A 398 1.46 -33.90 -6.96
CA GLN A 398 0.21 -34.11 -7.69
C GLN A 398 0.01 -33.05 -8.76
N ARG A 399 0.23 -31.79 -8.40
CA ARG A 399 0.09 -30.67 -9.34
C ARG A 399 1.13 -30.65 -10.45
N MET A 400 2.38 -31.03 -10.15
CA MET A 400 3.40 -31.16 -11.19
C MET A 400 3.08 -32.30 -12.17
N ASN A 401 2.42 -33.36 -11.69
CA ASN A 401 2.06 -34.54 -12.49
C ASN A 401 0.79 -34.34 -13.34
N GLU A 402 -0.14 -33.47 -12.94
CA GLU A 402 -1.36 -33.16 -13.72
C GLU A 402 -1.10 -32.28 -14.96
N ASN A 403 -0.05 -31.45 -14.92
CA ASN A 403 0.32 -30.56 -16.04
C ASN A 403 1.26 -31.20 -17.08
N ASP A 404 1.71 -32.44 -16.85
CA ASP A 404 2.57 -33.17 -17.77
C ASP A 404 1.72 -34.16 -18.57
N GLY A 405 1.02 -33.65 -19.59
CA GLY A 405 0.24 -34.44 -20.56
C GLY A 405 1.07 -35.35 -21.46
N ILE A 406 2.19 -35.90 -20.97
CA ILE A 406 3.14 -36.75 -21.70
C ILE A 406 3.12 -38.18 -21.11
N TYR A 407 1.93 -38.67 -20.78
CA TYR A 407 1.69 -40.11 -20.80
C TYR A 407 0.64 -40.37 -21.88
N VAL A 408 1.13 -40.55 -23.11
CA VAL A 408 0.37 -41.35 -24.08
C VAL A 408 0.33 -42.75 -23.47
N GLU A 409 -0.84 -43.15 -22.96
CA GLU A 409 -1.15 -44.56 -22.81
C GLU A 409 -1.10 -45.16 -24.22
N GLU A 410 0.09 -45.59 -24.65
CA GLU A 410 0.21 -46.51 -25.77
C GLU A 410 -0.48 -47.80 -25.31
N ALA A 411 -1.71 -47.95 -25.80
CA ALA A 411 -2.47 -49.19 -25.74
C ALA A 411 -1.64 -50.31 -26.39
N HIS A 412 -0.81 -50.96 -25.59
CA HIS A 412 -0.30 -52.28 -25.91
C HIS A 412 -1.32 -53.29 -25.41
N ASP A 413 -2.12 -53.78 -26.37
CA ASP A 413 -2.93 -54.98 -26.24
C ASP A 413 -2.13 -56.08 -25.54
N GLU A 414 -2.55 -56.47 -24.33
CA GLU A 414 -2.10 -57.68 -23.67
C GLU A 414 -2.94 -58.88 -24.15
N PRO A 415 -2.34 -59.92 -24.76
CA PRO A 415 -2.89 -61.26 -24.75
C PRO A 415 -2.29 -62.08 -23.59
N PRO A 416 -3.06 -63.02 -23.02
CA PRO A 416 -2.80 -63.56 -21.68
C PRO A 416 -1.66 -64.59 -21.62
N LEU A 417 -1.07 -64.63 -20.43
CA LEU A 417 -0.10 -65.57 -19.85
C LEU A 417 -0.02 -66.98 -20.46
N MET A 418 1.20 -67.43 -20.77
CA MET A 418 1.59 -68.84 -20.63
C MET A 418 2.92 -69.00 -19.89
N SER A 419 2.84 -69.83 -18.85
CA SER A 419 3.94 -70.37 -18.05
C SER A 419 4.71 -71.42 -18.85
N GLU A 420 6.05 -71.38 -18.81
CA GLU A 420 6.87 -72.54 -19.15
C GLU A 420 7.72 -72.98 -17.95
N LYS A 421 7.36 -74.17 -17.46
CA LYS A 421 8.06 -74.98 -16.45
C LYS A 421 9.47 -75.33 -16.91
N THR A 422 10.40 -75.40 -15.96
CA THR A 422 11.37 -76.50 -15.91
C THR A 422 11.17 -77.29 -14.61
N ALA A 423 10.86 -78.58 -14.79
CA ALA A 423 10.69 -79.63 -13.79
C ALA A 423 12.06 -80.29 -13.48
N GLY A 424 12.33 -80.98 -12.38
CA GLY A 424 11.51 -81.42 -11.25
C GLY A 424 12.26 -82.42 -10.33
N GLY A 425 11.56 -82.93 -9.31
CA GLY A 425 11.92 -84.03 -8.38
C GLY A 425 12.31 -83.51 -6.98
N GLU A 426 11.73 -83.89 -5.83
CA GLU A 426 10.84 -84.98 -5.37
C GLU A 426 10.12 -84.51 -4.06
N ALA A 427 8.98 -85.12 -3.70
CA ALA A 427 8.05 -84.79 -2.58
C ALA A 427 8.17 -85.81 -1.39
N PRO A 428 7.25 -85.94 -0.40
CA PRO A 428 6.63 -85.08 0.67
C PRO A 428 6.71 -85.79 2.08
N PRO A 429 5.82 -85.71 3.13
CA PRO A 429 4.69 -84.81 3.56
C PRO A 429 4.77 -84.35 5.07
N GLU A 430 4.01 -83.35 5.59
CA GLU A 430 2.66 -83.32 6.30
C GLU A 430 2.87 -82.55 7.66
N GLU A 431 2.05 -81.63 8.21
CA GLU A 431 0.64 -81.64 8.66
C GLU A 431 0.11 -80.21 9.06
N GLU A 432 -1.19 -79.98 8.82
CA GLU A 432 -2.26 -79.26 9.62
C GLU A 432 -2.10 -77.76 10.03
N MET A 433 -3.11 -76.86 10.03
CA MET A 433 -4.60 -76.95 10.01
C MET A 433 -5.26 -75.57 9.76
N ASP A 434 -6.43 -75.60 9.11
CA ASP A 434 -7.69 -74.79 9.18
C ASP A 434 -7.81 -73.25 8.96
N GLU A 435 -8.65 -72.91 7.96
CA GLU A 435 -9.44 -71.67 7.77
C GLU A 435 -10.61 -71.54 8.78
N PRO A 436 -11.14 -70.33 9.10
CA PRO A 436 -12.29 -69.80 8.32
C PRO A 436 -12.44 -68.25 8.21
N GLU A 437 -13.37 -67.89 7.32
CA GLU A 437 -13.97 -66.62 6.84
C GLU A 437 -14.65 -65.65 7.87
N PRO A 438 -15.09 -64.44 7.44
CA PRO A 438 -15.39 -63.27 8.31
C PRO A 438 -16.84 -63.18 8.81
N VAL A 439 -17.10 -62.36 9.86
CA VAL A 439 -18.43 -62.13 10.46
C VAL A 439 -18.88 -60.67 10.44
N LEU A 440 -20.13 -60.47 10.01
CA LEU A 440 -20.93 -59.24 9.92
C LEU A 440 -21.54 -58.78 11.27
N ALA A 441 -21.66 -57.46 11.41
CA ALA A 441 -22.68 -56.59 12.04
C ALA A 441 -23.55 -57.04 13.25
N THR A 442 -23.73 -56.13 14.22
CA THR A 442 -25.02 -55.95 14.94
C THR A 442 -25.26 -54.48 15.32
N THR A 443 -26.50 -54.06 15.10
CA THR A 443 -27.15 -52.74 15.11
C THR A 443 -27.70 -52.29 16.48
N ALA A 444 -27.95 -50.98 16.65
CA ALA A 444 -28.94 -50.45 17.60
C ALA A 444 -29.63 -49.15 17.11
N LYS A 445 -30.76 -49.37 16.42
CA LYS A 445 -32.09 -48.73 16.49
C LYS A 445 -32.30 -47.19 16.35
N VAL A 446 -33.06 -46.89 15.31
CA VAL A 446 -33.79 -45.66 14.91
C VAL A 446 -34.92 -45.27 15.88
N VAL A 447 -35.13 -43.95 16.04
CA VAL A 447 -36.46 -43.34 16.29
C VAL A 447 -36.60 -42.13 15.34
N GLU A 448 -37.57 -42.21 14.43
CA GLU A 448 -38.06 -41.14 13.54
C GLU A 448 -39.34 -40.53 14.11
N GLU A 449 -39.61 -39.25 13.80
CA GLU A 449 -40.92 -38.74 13.33
C GLU A 449 -40.72 -37.37 12.60
N PRO A 450 -41.62 -36.93 11.69
CA PRO A 450 -41.27 -36.59 10.30
C PRO A 450 -41.80 -35.21 9.79
N VAL A 451 -41.72 -35.01 8.46
CA VAL A 451 -42.52 -34.10 7.57
C VAL A 451 -41.89 -32.69 7.36
N GLU A 452 -41.70 -32.10 6.16
CA GLU A 452 -42.25 -32.28 4.80
C GLU A 452 -41.26 -31.78 3.73
N GLU A 453 -41.33 -32.40 2.55
CA GLU A 453 -40.61 -32.09 1.32
C GLU A 453 -41.53 -31.26 0.40
N VAL A 454 -41.03 -30.18 -0.22
CA VAL A 454 -41.65 -29.60 -1.43
C VAL A 454 -40.53 -29.33 -2.44
N GLU A 455 -40.51 -30.16 -3.48
CA GLU A 455 -39.84 -29.93 -4.76
C GLU A 455 -40.38 -28.65 -5.42
N ASP A 456 -39.51 -27.91 -6.12
CA ASP A 456 -39.82 -27.55 -7.50
C ASP A 456 -38.56 -27.49 -8.35
N LYS A 457 -38.58 -28.33 -9.40
CA LYS A 457 -37.59 -28.47 -10.46
C LYS A 457 -37.92 -27.56 -11.63
N ALA A 458 -36.92 -27.45 -12.52
CA ALA A 458 -36.95 -27.02 -13.92
C ALA A 458 -36.70 -25.53 -14.14
N LEU A 459 -35.64 -25.15 -14.86
CA LEU A 459 -35.40 -25.54 -16.25
C LEU A 459 -33.92 -25.74 -16.59
N ARG A 460 -33.63 -26.90 -17.16
CA ARG A 460 -32.52 -27.15 -18.09
C ARG A 460 -32.80 -26.40 -19.40
N GLN A 461 -31.79 -25.83 -20.05
CA GLN A 461 -31.34 -26.25 -21.38
C GLN A 461 -30.17 -25.39 -21.93
N THR A 462 -29.09 -26.11 -22.24
CA THR A 462 -28.19 -25.99 -23.40
C THR A 462 -27.43 -24.69 -23.65
N ARG A 463 -26.09 -24.76 -23.58
CA ARG A 463 -25.22 -24.47 -24.74
C ARG A 463 -23.80 -25.01 -24.51
N ASP A 464 -23.51 -26.15 -25.14
CA ASP A 464 -22.14 -26.49 -25.55
C ASP A 464 -21.86 -25.78 -26.89
N GLU A 465 -20.63 -25.27 -27.05
CA GLU A 465 -19.79 -25.28 -28.26
C GLU A 465 -18.83 -24.08 -28.32
N ASP A 466 -17.54 -24.42 -28.49
CA ASP A 466 -16.36 -23.64 -28.85
C ASP A 466 -15.73 -22.66 -27.85
N ARG A 467 -14.84 -23.22 -27.02
CA ARG A 467 -13.73 -22.51 -26.38
C ARG A 467 -12.45 -22.77 -27.19
N SER A 468 -12.18 -21.92 -28.18
CA SER A 468 -10.84 -21.84 -28.79
C SER A 468 -9.96 -20.98 -27.89
N ILE A 469 -9.03 -21.63 -27.19
CA ILE A 469 -7.98 -20.97 -26.41
C ILE A 469 -6.93 -20.46 -27.41
N GLU A 470 -6.76 -19.14 -27.48
CA GLU A 470 -5.58 -18.53 -28.09
C GLU A 470 -4.63 -18.21 -26.94
N GLU A 471 -3.61 -19.05 -26.76
CA GLU A 471 -2.50 -18.80 -25.86
C GLU A 471 -1.77 -17.54 -26.32
N THR A 472 -1.77 -16.50 -25.49
CA THR A 472 -0.79 -15.41 -25.60
C THR A 472 0.04 -15.40 -24.33
N SER A 473 1.26 -15.90 -24.49
CA SER A 473 2.40 -15.73 -23.59
C SER A 473 2.82 -14.25 -23.53
N ALA A 474 3.00 -13.72 -22.32
CA ALA A 474 3.79 -12.50 -22.09
C ALA A 474 4.36 -12.52 -20.65
N ASP A 475 5.59 -13.02 -20.57
CA ASP A 475 6.76 -12.52 -19.84
C ASP A 475 6.61 -11.84 -18.47
N GLU A 476 7.16 -12.57 -17.48
CA GLU A 476 8.17 -12.18 -16.48
C GLU A 476 8.28 -10.70 -16.04
N ASP A 477 7.86 -10.43 -14.80
CA ASP A 477 8.48 -9.42 -13.92
C ASP A 477 8.90 -10.11 -12.62
N GLU A 478 10.21 -10.24 -12.43
CA GLU A 478 10.90 -10.78 -11.25
C GLU A 478 10.95 -9.70 -10.16
N PHE A 479 10.33 -9.98 -9.00
CA PHE A 479 10.29 -9.07 -7.85
C PHE A 479 11.15 -9.64 -6.72
N ASP A 480 12.27 -8.99 -6.45
CA ASP A 480 13.26 -9.35 -5.43
C ASP A 480 12.91 -8.72 -4.06
N TRP A 481 13.08 -9.49 -2.98
CA TRP A 481 12.82 -9.06 -1.59
C TRP A 481 14.07 -9.26 -0.73
N ALA A 482 14.38 -8.24 0.08
CA ALA A 482 15.25 -8.21 1.27
C ALA A 482 16.77 -8.30 0.97
N GLU A 483 17.70 -7.56 1.59
CA GLU A 483 17.80 -6.92 2.93
C GLU A 483 19.02 -5.95 2.87
N GLU A 484 18.90 -4.70 3.34
CA GLU A 484 19.37 -4.15 4.65
C GLU A 484 20.84 -3.65 4.73
N GLU A 485 20.91 -2.36 5.09
CA GLU A 485 21.86 -1.62 5.94
C GLU A 485 23.39 -1.82 5.84
N ALA A 486 24.11 -0.73 5.53
CA ALA A 486 25.34 -0.33 6.25
C ALA A 486 25.73 1.14 6.01
N GLU A 487 25.71 1.90 7.11
CA GLU A 487 26.66 2.94 7.57
C GLU A 487 27.13 4.10 6.66
N VAL A 488 26.91 5.31 7.19
CA VAL A 488 27.48 6.60 6.77
C VAL A 488 28.95 6.71 7.21
N SER A 489 29.85 7.07 6.28
CA SER A 489 31.20 7.62 6.59
C SER A 489 31.66 8.61 5.52
N GLU A 490 32.28 9.71 5.96
CA GLU A 490 32.59 10.97 5.26
C GLU A 490 33.75 10.93 4.22
N GLU A 491 33.62 11.75 3.15
CA GLU A 491 34.56 12.53 2.28
C GLU A 491 35.96 11.98 1.83
N PRO A 492 36.68 12.50 0.77
CA PRO A 492 36.46 13.65 -0.13
C PRO A 492 36.76 13.43 -1.66
N LYS A 493 36.52 14.49 -2.47
CA LYS A 493 36.89 14.67 -3.90
C LYS A 493 38.41 14.66 -4.17
N LYS A 494 38.86 14.06 -5.31
CA LYS A 494 39.55 14.74 -6.45
C LYS A 494 40.14 13.81 -7.55
N GLU A 495 39.82 14.18 -8.80
CA GLU A 495 40.73 14.42 -9.95
C GLU A 495 40.90 13.39 -11.09
N SER A 496 40.55 13.89 -12.29
CA SER A 496 41.07 13.65 -13.65
C SER A 496 40.56 12.47 -14.50
N GLU A 497 39.84 12.88 -15.54
CA GLU A 497 39.44 12.23 -16.80
C GLU A 497 40.64 11.63 -17.58
N PRO A 498 40.40 10.64 -18.47
CA PRO A 498 40.14 11.03 -19.86
C PRO A 498 39.02 10.24 -20.56
N GLU A 499 38.30 10.95 -21.43
CA GLU A 499 37.32 10.45 -22.39
C GLU A 499 37.84 9.24 -23.17
N LEU A 500 37.17 8.09 -23.03
CA LEU A 500 37.27 6.97 -23.95
C LEU A 500 36.08 7.01 -24.90
N ARG A 501 36.40 7.25 -26.17
CA ARG A 501 35.52 7.18 -27.35
C ARG A 501 34.60 5.96 -27.28
N GLN A 502 33.29 6.20 -27.31
CA GLN A 502 32.31 5.16 -27.65
C GLN A 502 32.51 4.77 -29.11
N GLU A 503 32.89 3.51 -29.32
CA GLU A 503 32.90 2.85 -30.62
C GLU A 503 31.44 2.50 -30.98
N PRO A 504 31.00 2.70 -32.24
CA PRO A 504 29.58 2.62 -32.61
C PRO A 504 29.00 1.21 -32.42
N GLU A 505 27.83 1.12 -31.80
CA GLU A 505 27.05 -0.11 -31.64
C GLU A 505 26.79 -0.77 -33.02
N ALA A 506 27.10 -2.06 -33.11
CA ALA A 506 26.81 -2.89 -34.26
C ALA A 506 25.29 -3.06 -34.44
N PRO A 507 24.77 -3.13 -35.67
CA PRO A 507 23.32 -3.15 -35.94
C PRO A 507 22.66 -4.42 -35.38
N SER A 508 21.58 -4.24 -34.60
CA SER A 508 20.75 -5.34 -34.10
C SER A 508 20.04 -6.06 -35.25
N HIS A 509 20.31 -7.36 -35.44
CA HIS A 509 19.59 -8.20 -36.39
C HIS A 509 18.17 -8.52 -35.88
N SER A 510 17.16 -8.49 -36.75
CA SER A 510 15.75 -8.71 -36.38
C SER A 510 15.37 -10.19 -36.15
N GLY A 511 16.35 -11.10 -36.16
CA GLY A 511 16.14 -12.53 -35.88
C GLY A 511 15.27 -13.28 -36.90
N LEU A 512 14.91 -12.67 -38.04
CA LEU A 512 14.06 -13.29 -39.07
C LEU A 512 14.93 -13.91 -40.18
N LEU A 513 14.85 -15.23 -40.36
CA LEU A 513 15.52 -15.98 -41.42
C LEU A 513 14.48 -16.43 -42.45
N ASP A 514 14.56 -15.89 -43.67
CA ASP A 514 13.73 -16.34 -44.80
C ASP A 514 14.36 -17.59 -45.43
N THR A 515 13.60 -18.69 -45.48
CA THR A 515 14.10 -19.98 -45.98
C THR A 515 13.99 -20.11 -47.50
N GLY A 516 13.35 -19.17 -48.19
CA GLY A 516 13.19 -19.21 -49.65
C GLY A 516 12.21 -20.27 -50.17
N GLU A 517 11.63 -21.11 -49.28
CA GLU A 517 10.59 -22.10 -49.60
C GLU A 517 9.19 -21.68 -49.15
N GLY A 518 8.97 -20.37 -48.92
CA GLY A 518 7.65 -19.80 -48.67
C GLY A 518 7.25 -19.69 -47.19
N PHE A 519 8.18 -19.91 -46.24
CA PHE A 519 7.99 -19.57 -44.83
C PHE A 519 9.30 -19.04 -44.20
N ALA A 520 9.17 -18.20 -43.18
CA ALA A 520 10.30 -17.62 -42.46
C ALA A 520 10.36 -18.15 -41.02
N VAL A 521 11.56 -18.37 -40.51
CA VAL A 521 11.82 -18.81 -39.14
C VAL A 521 12.32 -17.61 -38.34
N ARG A 522 11.64 -17.28 -37.25
CA ARG A 522 12.06 -16.20 -36.34
C ARG A 522 12.77 -16.80 -35.13
N LEU A 523 14.05 -16.48 -34.98
CA LEU A 523 14.84 -16.81 -33.79
C LEU A 523 14.85 -15.60 -32.83
N PRO A 524 14.80 -15.83 -31.50
CA PRO A 524 14.99 -14.78 -30.51
C PRO A 524 16.33 -14.06 -30.75
N SER A 525 16.36 -12.72 -30.61
CA SER A 525 17.55 -11.90 -30.85
C SER A 525 18.75 -12.34 -30.02
N ASP A 526 18.50 -12.86 -28.83
CA ASP A 526 19.54 -13.28 -27.89
C ASP A 526 20.19 -14.60 -28.33
N ALA A 527 19.42 -15.51 -28.93
CA ALA A 527 19.93 -16.75 -29.49
C ALA A 527 20.88 -16.49 -30.66
N VAL A 528 20.51 -15.57 -31.56
CA VAL A 528 21.35 -15.23 -32.72
C VAL A 528 22.62 -14.47 -32.28
N THR A 529 22.50 -13.59 -31.29
CA THR A 529 23.66 -12.89 -30.70
C THR A 529 24.64 -13.86 -30.02
N ASN A 530 24.11 -14.88 -29.32
CA ASN A 530 24.91 -15.93 -28.70
C ASN A 530 25.58 -16.84 -29.74
N ILE A 531 24.90 -17.16 -30.85
CA ILE A 531 25.49 -17.91 -31.97
C ILE A 531 26.65 -17.11 -32.60
N MET A 532 26.46 -15.83 -32.88
CA MET A 532 27.50 -14.96 -33.45
C MET A 532 28.72 -14.86 -32.52
N ARG A 533 28.48 -14.65 -31.22
CA ARG A 533 29.55 -14.63 -30.20
C ARG A 533 30.28 -15.97 -30.12
N SER A 534 29.57 -17.09 -30.24
CA SER A 534 30.17 -18.43 -30.21
C SER A 534 31.02 -18.72 -31.45
N ILE A 535 30.60 -18.26 -32.64
CA ILE A 535 31.37 -18.36 -33.88
C ILE A 535 32.64 -17.50 -33.82
N GLU A 536 32.56 -16.29 -33.28
CA GLU A 536 33.73 -15.39 -33.12
C GLU A 536 34.76 -15.93 -32.11
N GLN A 537 34.30 -16.60 -31.05
CA GLN A 537 35.18 -17.18 -30.04
C GLN A 537 35.79 -18.52 -30.44
N THR A 538 35.27 -19.18 -31.49
CA THR A 538 35.75 -20.49 -31.95
C THR A 538 36.53 -20.35 -33.25
N PRO A 539 37.84 -20.69 -33.31
CA PRO A 539 38.60 -20.66 -34.55
C PRO A 539 38.03 -21.69 -35.54
N HIS A 540 37.45 -21.22 -36.66
CA HIS A 540 36.69 -22.05 -37.60
C HIS A 540 37.29 -22.07 -39.02
N GLU A 541 38.61 -21.87 -39.16
CA GLU A 541 39.28 -21.95 -40.47
C GLU A 541 39.12 -23.35 -41.11
N GLY A 542 38.48 -23.41 -42.28
CA GLY A 542 38.26 -24.63 -43.05
C GLY A 542 36.91 -25.34 -42.85
N TYR A 543 36.03 -24.80 -42.00
CA TYR A 543 34.70 -25.35 -41.70
C TYR A 543 33.60 -24.28 -41.82
N VAL A 544 32.40 -24.66 -42.28
CA VAL A 544 31.21 -23.79 -42.29
C VAL A 544 30.36 -24.09 -41.05
N PRO A 545 30.05 -23.08 -40.21
CA PRO A 545 29.05 -23.24 -39.16
C PRO A 545 27.65 -23.36 -39.76
N VAL A 546 26.97 -24.47 -39.47
CA VAL A 546 25.59 -24.76 -39.86
C VAL A 546 24.75 -24.90 -38.60
N VAL A 547 23.68 -24.13 -38.51
CA VAL A 547 22.72 -24.22 -37.40
C VAL A 547 21.67 -25.27 -37.76
N ALA A 548 21.58 -26.32 -36.96
CA ALA A 548 20.59 -27.39 -37.11
C ALA A 548 19.66 -27.43 -35.89
N PHE A 549 18.46 -27.99 -36.07
CA PHE A 549 17.52 -28.23 -34.96
C PHE A 549 17.49 -29.72 -34.63
N GLY A 550 17.63 -30.06 -33.35
CA GLY A 550 17.48 -31.42 -32.87
C GLY A 550 16.01 -31.90 -32.92
N PRO A 551 15.73 -33.20 -32.75
CA PRO A 551 14.38 -33.78 -32.80
C PRO A 551 13.40 -33.21 -31.76
N SER A 552 13.92 -32.56 -30.72
CA SER A 552 13.16 -31.90 -29.66
C SER A 552 13.24 -30.36 -29.71
N GLY A 553 13.59 -29.78 -30.87
CA GLY A 553 13.58 -28.31 -31.09
C GLY A 553 14.79 -27.53 -30.57
N GLN A 554 15.83 -28.21 -30.07
CA GLN A 554 17.05 -27.57 -29.57
C GLN A 554 17.92 -27.04 -30.72
N ILE A 555 18.48 -25.84 -30.58
CA ILE A 555 19.39 -25.26 -31.58
C ILE A 555 20.80 -25.84 -31.38
N MET A 556 21.31 -26.56 -32.37
CA MET A 556 22.65 -27.15 -32.39
C MET A 556 23.51 -26.47 -33.45
N LEU A 557 24.71 -26.01 -33.08
CA LEU A 557 25.69 -25.45 -34.02
C LEU A 557 26.69 -26.55 -34.42
N ASN A 558 26.62 -27.00 -35.67
CA ASN A 558 27.54 -27.99 -36.22
C ASN A 558 28.53 -27.31 -37.18
N PHE A 559 29.79 -27.73 -37.17
CA PHE A 559 30.80 -27.23 -38.10
C PHE A 559 31.09 -28.30 -39.14
N GLU A 560 30.63 -28.10 -40.37
CA GLU A 560 30.86 -29.03 -41.46
C GLU A 560 32.13 -28.64 -42.24
N PRO A 561 32.99 -29.60 -42.64
CA PRO A 561 34.20 -29.28 -43.40
C PRO A 561 33.83 -28.66 -44.75
N ASN A 562 34.60 -27.66 -45.21
CA ASN A 562 34.40 -27.04 -46.53
C ASN A 562 34.43 -28.11 -47.64
N GLY A 563 33.27 -28.57 -48.06
CA GLY A 563 33.08 -29.40 -49.25
C GLY A 563 33.18 -28.53 -50.49
N ASN A 564 34.08 -28.90 -51.40
CA ASN A 564 33.91 -28.60 -52.81
C ASN A 564 32.78 -29.45 -53.40
#